data_AF-A0A510DU73-F1
#
_entry.id   AF-A0A510DU73-F1
#
_cell.length_a   1.000
_cell.length_b   1.000
_cell.length_c   1.000
_cell.angle_alpha   90.00
_cell.angle_beta   90.00
_cell.angle_gamma   90.00
#
_symmetry.space_group_name_H-M   'P 1'
#
loop_
_entity.id
_entity.type
_entity.pdbx_description
1 polymer ?
#
loop_
_entity_poly.entity_id
_entity_poly.type
_entity_poly.pdbx_seq_one_letter_code
_entity_poly.pdbx_strand_id
1 'polypeptide(L)'
;MAVRIAGVGELPILGYPRNLKEYLSWRTREARLVVKGDKAFLKVVLEKHEEIIEPKSSVAVDINTGEIVVGRDDTHYVRIPTRLEEVHHWKSLAENLQKNQRRWRGRIRGYYGGPALFT
;
A
#
# COMPACT_ATOMS: atom_id res chain seq x y z
N MET A 1 -6.21 24.93 23.46
CA MET A 1 -7.60 25.00 22.94
C MET A 1 -8.42 23.99 23.73
N ALA A 2 -9.55 24.40 24.30
CA ALA A 2 -10.38 23.57 25.18
C ALA A 2 -11.78 23.39 24.58
N VAL A 3 -12.42 22.25 24.84
CA VAL A 3 -13.81 21.98 24.44
C VAL A 3 -14.66 21.79 25.69
N ARG A 4 -15.87 22.34 25.67
CA ARG A 4 -16.85 22.16 26.74
C ARG A 4 -17.78 21.01 26.36
N ILE A 5 -17.76 19.95 27.15
CA ILE A 5 -18.67 18.81 26.99
C ILE A 5 -19.81 18.98 28.01
N ALA A 6 -21.05 18.94 27.53
CA ALA A 6 -22.23 18.99 28.39
C ALA A 6 -22.19 17.85 29.42
N GLY A 7 -22.33 18.18 30.70
CA GLY A 7 -22.29 17.22 31.81
C GLY A 7 -20.90 16.80 32.30
N VAL A 8 -19.80 17.17 31.62
CA VAL A 8 -18.43 16.81 32.02
C VAL A 8 -17.57 18.05 32.33
N GLY A 9 -17.78 19.16 31.64
CA GLY A 9 -17.01 20.40 31.83
C GLY A 9 -16.02 20.67 30.71
N GLU A 10 -14.98 21.47 31.00
CA GLU A 10 -13.95 21.84 30.02
C GLU A 10 -12.83 20.80 29.99
N LEU A 11 -12.50 20.32 28.79
CA LEU A 11 -11.43 19.36 28.57
C LEU A 11 -10.38 19.93 27.59
N PRO A 12 -9.08 19.78 27.91
CA PRO A 12 -8.01 20.19 27.01
C PRO A 12 -7.92 19.24 25.80
N ILE A 13 -7.80 19.80 24.59
CA ILE A 13 -7.57 19.01 23.38
C ILE A 13 -6.08 18.63 23.34
N LEU A 14 -5.76 17.35 23.53
CA LEU A 14 -4.39 16.81 23.53
C LEU A 14 -3.73 16.79 22.14
N GLY A 15 -4.52 16.88 21.06
CA GLY A 15 -4.03 16.94 19.69
C GLY A 15 -5.10 17.48 18.74
N TYR A 16 -4.74 18.49 17.96
CA TYR A 16 -5.64 19.11 16.98
C TYR A 16 -5.08 18.86 15.56
N PRO A 17 -5.82 18.20 14.66
CA PRO A 17 -5.37 18.01 13.28
C PRO A 17 -5.19 19.38 12.61
N ARG A 18 -3.98 19.67 12.11
CA ARG A 18 -3.71 20.95 11.41
C ARG A 18 -4.52 21.11 10.12
N ASN A 19 -5.00 20.00 9.57
CA ASN A 19 -5.78 19.93 8.34
C ASN A 19 -7.29 20.04 8.56
N LEU A 20 -7.79 20.41 9.75
CA LEU A 20 -9.24 20.51 9.99
C LEU A 20 -9.94 21.46 9.00
N LYS A 21 -9.23 22.50 8.55
CA LYS A 21 -9.72 23.44 7.53
C LYS A 21 -10.15 22.75 6.22
N GLU A 22 -9.50 21.66 5.85
CA GLU A 22 -9.78 20.91 4.61
C GLU A 22 -11.14 20.19 4.66
N TYR A 23 -11.68 19.97 5.86
CA TYR A 23 -12.93 19.26 6.07
C TYR A 23 -14.09 20.16 6.47
N LEU A 24 -13.92 21.49 6.55
CA LEU A 24 -14.98 22.42 6.93
C LEU A 24 -16.16 22.41 5.94
N SER A 25 -15.90 22.07 4.68
CA SER A 25 -16.93 21.94 3.65
C SER A 25 -17.61 20.56 3.63
N TRP A 26 -17.15 19.62 4.45
CA TRP A 26 -17.69 18.26 4.46
C TRP A 26 -18.85 18.18 5.45
N ARG A 27 -19.84 17.34 5.14
CA ARG A 27 -21.00 17.17 6.01
C ARG A 27 -20.63 16.26 7.18
N THR A 28 -20.87 16.71 8.41
CA THR A 28 -20.76 15.82 9.58
C THR A 28 -21.90 14.82 9.58
N ARG A 29 -21.56 13.53 9.47
CA ARG A 29 -22.54 12.44 9.53
C ARG A 29 -22.76 11.98 10.96
N GLU A 30 -21.67 11.84 11.72
CA GLU A 30 -21.71 11.30 13.07
C GLU A 30 -20.54 11.80 13.91
N ALA A 31 -20.79 12.03 15.20
CA ALA A 31 -19.75 12.27 16.20
C ALA A 31 -20.01 11.38 17.41
N ARG A 32 -19.07 10.47 17.71
CA ARG A 32 -19.14 9.58 18.88
C ARG A 32 -18.00 9.88 19.83
N LEU A 33 -18.33 10.17 21.08
CA LEU A 33 -17.36 10.21 22.16
C LEU A 33 -17.27 8.81 22.79
N VAL A 34 -16.08 8.23 22.82
CA VAL A 34 -15.80 6.90 23.38
C VAL A 34 -14.84 7.07 24.55
N VAL A 35 -15.25 6.66 25.75
CA VAL A 35 -14.39 6.66 26.93
C VAL A 35 -13.78 5.26 27.10
N LYS A 36 -12.45 5.19 27.24
CA LYS A 36 -11.72 3.95 27.52
C LYS A 36 -10.71 4.22 28.63
N GLY A 37 -10.99 3.68 29.81
CA GLY A 37 -10.17 3.92 31.00
C GLY A 37 -10.19 5.40 31.40
N ASP A 38 -9.01 6.00 31.48
CA ASP A 38 -8.76 7.41 31.83
C ASP A 38 -8.82 8.36 30.62
N LYS A 39 -9.13 7.85 29.42
CA LYS A 39 -9.08 8.62 28.16
C LYS A 39 -10.44 8.71 27.47
N ALA A 40 -10.70 9.87 26.87
CA ALA A 40 -11.85 10.11 26.00
C ALA A 40 -11.39 10.34 24.56
N PHE A 41 -12.05 9.67 23.61
CA PHE A 41 -11.76 9.73 22.19
C PHE A 41 -12.99 10.25 21.45
N LEU A 42 -12.85 11.37 20.71
CA LEU A 42 -13.90 11.87 19.84
C LEU A 42 -13.67 11.34 18.41
N LYS A 43 -14.54 10.45 17.96
CA LYS A 43 -14.58 9.97 16.57
C LYS A 43 -15.60 10.78 15.80
N VAL A 44 -15.15 11.56 14.83
CA VAL A 44 -16.01 12.32 13.91
C VAL A 44 -15.95 11.65 12.54
N VAL A 45 -17.11 11.33 11.97
CA VAL A 45 -17.27 10.79 10.62
C VAL A 45 -17.79 11.93 9.74
N LEU A 46 -17.01 12.27 8.72
CA LEU A 46 -17.30 13.32 7.75
C LEU A 46 -17.60 12.67 6.40
N GLU A 47 -18.59 13.20 5.71
CA GLU A 47 -19.02 12.76 4.39
C GLU A 47 -18.66 13.84 3.36
N LYS A 48 -17.89 13.44 2.34
CA LYS A 48 -17.59 14.26 1.18
C LYS A 48 -18.52 13.84 0.06
N HIS A 49 -19.30 14.77 -0.48
CA HIS A 49 -19.97 14.52 -1.74
C HIS A 49 -18.93 14.60 -2.86
N GLU A 50 -18.79 13.53 -3.62
CA GLU A 50 -18.01 13.56 -4.85
C GLU A 50 -18.82 14.34 -5.88
N GLU A 51 -18.26 15.44 -6.36
CA GLU A 51 -18.79 16.10 -7.55
C GLU A 51 -18.60 15.14 -8.72
N ILE A 52 -19.60 15.02 -9.58
CA ILE A 52 -19.46 14.30 -10.85
C ILE A 52 -18.53 15.16 -11.70
N ILE A 53 -17.25 14.82 -11.69
CA ILE A 53 -16.24 15.50 -12.49
C ILE A 53 -16.40 15.00 -13.92
N GLU A 54 -16.86 15.87 -14.82
CA GLU A 54 -16.76 15.58 -16.25
C GLU A 54 -15.27 15.47 -16.63
N PRO A 55 -14.83 14.33 -17.18
CA PRO A 55 -13.43 14.14 -17.55
C PRO A 55 -13.05 15.15 -18.64
N LYS A 56 -12.24 16.14 -18.27
CA LYS A 56 -11.79 17.21 -19.18
C LYS A 56 -10.83 16.72 -20.26
N SER A 57 -10.14 15.61 -20.01
CA SER A 57 -9.14 15.03 -20.92
C SER A 57 -8.86 13.58 -20.57
N SER A 58 -8.43 12.81 -21.55
CA SER A 58 -7.85 11.49 -21.36
C SER A 58 -6.31 11.56 -21.33
N VAL A 59 -5.71 10.60 -20.64
CA VAL A 59 -4.27 10.33 -20.68
C VAL A 59 -4.13 8.85 -20.98
N ALA A 60 -3.38 8.53 -22.04
CA ALA A 60 -3.03 7.17 -22.36
C ALA A 60 -1.85 6.75 -21.48
N VAL A 61 -1.97 5.54 -20.91
CA VAL A 61 -0.92 4.92 -20.09
C VAL A 61 -0.64 3.56 -20.70
N ASP A 62 0.57 3.38 -21.21
CA ASP A 62 1.07 2.08 -21.68
C ASP A 62 2.17 1.57 -20.73
N ILE A 63 2.04 0.33 -20.28
CA ILE A 63 2.89 -0.25 -19.24
C ILE A 63 3.64 -1.45 -19.82
N ASN A 64 4.95 -1.31 -19.98
CA ASN A 64 5.85 -2.35 -20.48
C ASN A 64 6.94 -2.69 -19.46
N THR A 65 7.65 -3.79 -19.72
CA THR A 65 8.71 -4.33 -18.85
C THR A 65 9.96 -3.43 -18.77
N GLY A 66 10.22 -2.63 -19.79
CA GLY A 66 11.35 -1.69 -19.82
C GLY A 66 10.97 -0.27 -19.40
N GLU A 67 9.73 0.14 -19.63
CA GLU A 67 9.26 1.50 -19.33
C GLU A 67 7.74 1.59 -19.25
N ILE A 68 7.27 2.62 -18.56
CA ILE A 68 5.89 3.08 -18.58
C ILE A 68 5.84 4.37 -19.40
N VAL A 69 4.97 4.41 -20.41
CA VAL A 69 4.75 5.58 -21.24
C VAL A 69 3.42 6.21 -20.86
N VAL A 70 3.44 7.48 -20.46
CA VAL A 70 2.25 8.23 -20.09
C VAL A 70 2.15 9.45 -20.98
N GLY A 71 1.08 9.63 -21.72
CA GLY A 71 0.95 10.75 -22.65
C GLY A 71 -0.47 11.08 -23.05
N ARG A 72 -0.67 12.31 -23.51
CA ARG A 72 -1.94 12.77 -24.07
C ARG A 72 -1.98 12.65 -25.58
N ASP A 73 -0.84 12.89 -26.22
CA ASP A 73 -0.64 12.89 -27.67
C ASP A 73 0.84 12.57 -27.99
N ASP A 74 1.20 12.54 -29.27
CA ASP A 74 2.54 12.17 -29.76
C ASP A 74 3.64 13.19 -29.39
N THR A 75 3.27 14.34 -28.82
CA THR A 75 4.20 15.42 -28.45
C THR A 75 4.32 15.61 -26.94
N HIS A 76 3.28 15.28 -26.17
CA HIS A 76 3.25 15.41 -24.72
C HIS A 76 3.17 14.04 -24.06
N TYR A 77 4.32 13.35 -23.99
CA TYR A 77 4.46 12.09 -23.27
C TYR A 77 5.71 12.06 -22.38
N VAL A 78 5.65 11.24 -21.34
CA VAL A 78 6.72 10.96 -20.39
C VAL A 78 7.02 9.48 -20.41
N ARG A 79 8.30 9.13 -20.47
CA ARG A 79 8.79 7.75 -20.39
C ARG A 79 9.46 7.54 -19.03
N ILE A 80 8.90 6.64 -18.23
CA ILE A 80 9.39 6.30 -16.90
C ILE A 80 10.07 4.94 -17.02
N PRO A 81 11.41 4.84 -16.92
CA PRO A 81 12.09 3.56 -17.03
C PRO A 81 11.69 2.65 -15.86
N THR A 82 11.49 1.37 -16.16
CA THR A 82 11.22 0.33 -15.15
C THR A 82 12.41 -0.62 -15.07
N ARG A 83 12.62 -1.20 -13.88
CA ARG A 83 13.68 -2.19 -13.64
C ARG A 83 13.14 -3.62 -13.64
N LEU A 84 11.95 -3.82 -14.22
CA LEU A 84 11.26 -5.11 -14.17
C LEU A 84 12.00 -6.17 -14.98
N GLU A 85 12.67 -5.79 -16.08
CA GLU A 85 13.51 -6.69 -16.85
C GLU A 85 14.67 -7.25 -16.03
N GLU A 86 15.41 -6.38 -15.32
CA GLU A 86 16.50 -6.78 -14.43
C GLU A 86 16.00 -7.75 -13.35
N VAL A 87 14.89 -7.40 -12.69
CA VAL A 87 14.30 -8.24 -11.64
C VAL A 87 13.87 -9.59 -12.20
N HIS A 88 13.27 -9.63 -13.40
CA HIS A 88 12.88 -10.86 -14.06
C HIS A 88 14.09 -11.76 -14.39
N HIS A 89 15.19 -11.16 -14.84
CA HIS A 89 16.45 -11.85 -15.08
C HIS A 89 17.00 -12.49 -13.80
N TRP A 90 17.11 -11.72 -12.72
CA TRP A 90 17.61 -12.22 -11.43
C TRP A 90 16.72 -13.32 -10.84
N LYS A 91 15.39 -13.18 -10.96
CA LYS A 91 14.44 -14.21 -10.57
C LYS A 91 14.68 -15.52 -11.34
N SER A 92 14.83 -15.43 -12.66
CA SER A 92 15.07 -16.59 -13.52
C SER A 92 16.36 -17.32 -13.14
N LEU A 93 17.43 -16.58 -12.84
CA LEU A 93 18.69 -17.13 -12.35
C LEU A 93 18.52 -17.85 -11.01
N ALA A 94 17.84 -17.21 -10.04
CA ALA A 94 17.60 -17.77 -8.72
C ALA A 94 16.81 -19.09 -8.80
N GLU A 95 15.76 -19.16 -9.63
CA GLU A 95 14.98 -20.37 -9.84
C GLU A 95 15.79 -21.51 -10.46
N ASN A 96 16.63 -21.20 -11.45
CA ASN A 96 17.51 -22.18 -12.08
C ASN A 96 18.55 -22.72 -11.11
N LEU A 97 19.15 -21.86 -10.27
CA LEU A 97 20.05 -22.27 -9.21
C LEU A 97 19.35 -23.17 -8.19
N GLN A 98 18.13 -22.83 -7.77
CA GLN A 98 17.36 -23.64 -6.83
C GLN A 98 17.02 -25.02 -7.42
N LYS A 99 16.62 -25.10 -8.69
CA LYS A 99 16.38 -26.37 -9.40
C LYS A 99 17.64 -27.24 -9.43
N ASN A 100 18.79 -26.65 -9.75
CA ASN A 100 20.08 -27.37 -9.78
C ASN A 100 20.48 -27.87 -8.39
N GLN A 101 20.32 -27.06 -7.35
CA GLN A 101 20.60 -27.48 -5.98
C GLN A 101 19.71 -28.67 -5.54
N ARG A 102 18.41 -28.64 -5.86
CA ARG A 102 17.49 -29.77 -5.60
C ARG A 102 17.95 -31.04 -6.31
N ARG A 103 18.34 -30.94 -7.58
CA ARG A 103 18.86 -32.05 -8.37
C ARG A 103 20.16 -32.62 -7.77
N TRP A 104 21.08 -31.77 -7.33
CA TRP A 104 22.33 -32.20 -6.69
C TRP A 104 22.09 -32.90 -5.36
N ARG A 105 21.21 -32.36 -4.50
CA ARG A 105 20.82 -33.01 -3.25
C ARG A 105 20.19 -34.39 -3.48
N GLY A 106 19.31 -34.52 -4.47
CA GLY A 106 18.74 -35.82 -4.86
C GLY A 106 19.80 -36.82 -5.31
N ARG A 107 20.77 -36.35 -6.11
CA ARG A 107 21.87 -37.18 -6.60
C ARG A 107 22.80 -37.65 -5.48
N ILE A 108 23.21 -36.74 -4.59
CA ILE A 108 24.03 -37.06 -3.40
C ILE A 108 23.30 -38.08 -2.51
N ARG A 109 22.00 -37.89 -2.27
CA ARG A 109 21.20 -38.83 -1.48
C ARG A 109 21.08 -40.22 -2.12
N GLY A 110 21.05 -40.30 -3.45
CA GLY A 110 21.10 -41.57 -4.18
C GLY A 110 22.46 -42.27 -4.14
N TYR A 111 23.56 -41.51 -4.07
CA TYR A 111 24.92 -42.08 -3.95
C TYR A 111 25.27 -42.55 -2.54
N TYR A 112 24.80 -41.86 -1.50
CA TYR A 112 25.11 -42.17 -0.09
C TYR A 112 23.96 -42.85 0.68
N GLY A 113 22.84 -43.15 0.02
CA GLY A 113 21.62 -43.71 0.63
C GLY A 113 21.28 -45.15 0.21
N GLY A 114 22.26 -45.93 -0.27
CA GLY A 114 22.07 -47.38 -0.40
C GLY A 114 21.84 -48.04 0.97
N PRO A 115 21.10 -49.15 1.06
CA PRO A 115 20.80 -49.79 2.34
C PRO A 115 22.11 -50.12 3.04
N ALA A 116 22.30 -49.56 4.23
CA ALA A 116 23.37 -49.97 5.11
C ALA A 116 23.11 -51.44 5.48
N LEU A 117 23.78 -52.34 4.76
CA LEU A 117 23.92 -53.74 5.13
C LEU A 117 24.80 -53.78 6.39
N PHE A 118 24.18 -53.56 7.54
CA PHE A 118 24.72 -53.97 8.82
C PHE A 118 24.04 -55.29 9.20
N THR A 119 24.72 -56.39 8.87
CA THR A 119 24.60 -57.68 9.55
C THR A 119 25.47 -57.71 10.78
#